data_AF-A0A9P1FZ00-F1
#
_entry.id   AF-A0A9P1FZ00-F1
#
_cell.length_a   1.000
_cell.length_b   1.000
_cell.length_c   1.000
_cell.angle_alpha   90.00
_cell.angle_beta   90.00
_cell.angle_gamma   90.00
#
_symmetry.space_group_name_H-M   'P 1'
#
loop_
_entity.id
_entity.type
_entity.pdbx_description
1 polymer ?
#
loop_
_entity_poly.entity_id
_entity_poly.type
_entity_poly.pdbx_seq_one_letter_code
_entity_poly.pdbx_strand_id
1 'polypeptide(L)'
;EFLNQLLDAALTQVMMVPLPYIICGDFNMELEGLPIWQEFLAKGCKDLIGMDSHSQMHQLWYAFLQMGAMPTRTWTSPLATSQSGSTAQVKGPDTRSMHATALRQMEDEGAEFDKLPAITVHPMAAMHRALHFQQPPPVIAQEFTQFADCILRMDREYHMYIDGSCVFPSSPTTRYAAFAGVMDMARDDDHRRSLAEQFKVRGIVPPTLRPCFAGRVIGEQTINRAELSALIQAAMFSRAILHTDSQYACNMAQEVAQHKPIGPQCANRDLLTALRAAHIDPARVRKIRAHQDLAGITDLLQLYHALGNTIVDETAKRACQDLAKPWQAELQAFHNQIQYERDLLHDVYLLYLELSTARSVAEKQLTRQEDTTLPPAAKVPDDKIMLAVANWQPDDVFAMQKPATMEWTPFFSWGSDLAMKIVAWMEQIRWVSEGQGPLEKVENNEAHLEDMKLSQSENGITKVYPPKWRSFKGYAVDFSLGKALHQTLTFVEDGDVPTPGEKLAEVCLYVVSMEKLKTAYEKCSEAGLVEATWEEVENSREFSFSRCPDPTDQKIVLELRHRLRAPEHKEWPLPKDLPSRAVFSSAS
;
A
#
# COMPACT_ATOMS: atom_id res chain seq x y z
N GLU A 1 17.56 22.70 -17.79
CA GLU A 1 18.41 21.73 -18.52
C GLU A 1 18.68 20.47 -17.70
N PHE A 2 19.28 20.56 -16.50
CA PHE A 2 19.50 19.41 -15.61
C PHE A 2 18.23 18.59 -15.29
N LEU A 3 17.13 19.27 -14.94
CA LEU A 3 15.84 18.61 -14.69
C LEU A 3 15.32 17.82 -15.90
N ASN A 4 15.52 18.33 -17.12
CA ASN A 4 15.13 17.63 -18.34
C ASN A 4 16.00 16.40 -18.58
N GLN A 5 17.31 16.48 -18.33
CA GLN A 5 18.22 15.33 -18.46
C GLN A 5 17.88 14.22 -17.46
N LEU A 6 17.51 14.59 -16.23
CA LEU A 6 17.07 13.64 -15.21
C LEU A 6 15.75 12.96 -15.60
N LEU A 7 14.78 13.74 -16.10
CA LEU A 7 13.50 13.23 -16.56
C LEU A 7 13.63 12.36 -17.82
N ASP A 8 14.57 12.68 -18.71
CA ASP A 8 14.85 11.90 -19.91
C ASP A 8 15.48 10.53 -19.55
N ALA A 9 16.39 10.52 -18.57
CA ALA A 9 16.92 9.29 -18.00
C ALA A 9 15.82 8.46 -17.31
N ALA A 10 14.94 9.10 -16.54
CA ALA A 10 13.81 8.42 -15.90
C ALA A 10 12.84 7.83 -16.94
N LEU A 11 12.48 8.59 -17.97
CA LEU A 11 11.62 8.14 -19.07
C LEU A 11 12.24 6.94 -19.79
N THR A 12 13.54 6.99 -20.09
CA THR A 12 14.27 5.89 -20.74
C THR A 12 14.22 4.61 -19.90
N GLN A 13 14.49 4.70 -18.59
CA GLN A 13 14.46 3.55 -17.69
C GLN A 13 13.07 2.94 -17.57
N VAL A 14 12.07 3.80 -17.43
CA VAL A 14 10.68 3.41 -17.24
C VAL A 14 10.11 2.77 -18.51
N MET A 15 10.50 3.23 -19.70
CA MET A 15 10.10 2.62 -20.97
C MET A 15 10.65 1.20 -21.16
N MET A 16 11.68 0.80 -20.42
CA MET A 16 12.18 -0.59 -20.43
C MET A 16 11.36 -1.53 -19.55
N VAL A 17 10.43 -1.00 -18.74
CA VAL A 17 9.60 -1.78 -17.81
C VAL A 17 8.15 -1.72 -18.30
N PRO A 18 7.52 -2.85 -18.68
CA PRO A 18 6.15 -2.89 -19.20
C PRO A 18 5.12 -2.83 -18.06
N LEU A 19 5.32 -1.94 -17.07
CA LEU A 19 4.42 -1.73 -15.95
C LEU A 19 3.93 -0.28 -15.94
N PRO A 20 2.72 0.00 -15.43
CA PRO A 20 2.30 1.36 -15.14
C PRO A 20 3.26 2.02 -14.15
N TYR A 21 3.51 3.30 -14.32
CA TYR A 21 4.44 4.07 -13.50
C TYR A 21 3.88 5.44 -13.19
N ILE A 22 4.33 6.02 -12.08
CA ILE A 22 4.02 7.38 -11.66
C ILE A 22 5.35 8.09 -11.44
N ILE A 23 5.51 9.27 -12.05
CA ILE A 23 6.67 10.12 -11.82
C ILE A 23 6.23 11.21 -10.84
N CYS A 24 6.76 11.14 -9.62
CA CYS A 24 6.52 12.12 -8.59
C CYS A 24 7.81 12.92 -8.37
N GLY A 25 7.69 14.24 -8.30
CA GLY A 25 8.81 15.14 -8.03
C GLY A 25 8.31 16.52 -7.61
N ASP A 26 9.12 17.23 -6.82
CA ASP A 26 8.86 18.62 -6.46
C ASP A 26 9.27 19.52 -7.63
N PHE A 27 8.41 19.56 -8.65
CA PHE A 27 8.61 20.41 -9.81
C PHE A 27 8.21 21.84 -9.42
N ASN A 28 9.16 22.77 -9.42
CA ASN A 28 8.90 24.21 -9.19
C ASN A 28 8.09 24.87 -10.35
N MET A 29 7.48 24.07 -11.22
CA MET A 29 6.64 24.48 -12.35
C MET A 29 5.64 23.37 -12.67
N GLU A 30 4.51 23.74 -13.27
CA GLU A 30 3.53 22.79 -13.78
C GLU A 30 4.17 21.84 -14.80
N LEU A 31 3.73 20.57 -14.83
CA LEU A 31 4.28 19.56 -15.73
C LEU A 31 4.20 20.00 -17.19
N GLU A 32 3.11 20.68 -17.56
CA GLU A 32 2.90 21.23 -18.90
C GLU A 32 3.94 22.28 -19.33
N GLY A 33 4.58 22.93 -18.35
CA GLY A 33 5.67 23.88 -18.57
C GLY A 33 7.03 23.23 -18.77
N LEU A 34 7.17 21.92 -18.52
CA LEU A 34 8.43 21.20 -18.74
C LEU A 34 8.60 20.90 -20.24
N PRO A 35 9.74 21.28 -20.87
CA PRO A 35 9.98 21.03 -22.28
C PRO A 35 9.85 19.54 -22.70
N ILE A 36 10.17 18.62 -21.79
CA ILE A 36 10.09 17.16 -22.02
C ILE A 36 8.67 16.58 -21.86
N TRP A 37 7.71 17.35 -21.33
CA TRP A 37 6.38 16.84 -21.03
C TRP A 37 5.62 16.34 -22.26
N GLN A 38 5.83 16.97 -23.42
CA GLN A 38 5.25 16.51 -24.69
C GLN A 38 5.71 15.09 -25.05
N GLU A 39 6.93 14.72 -24.66
CA GLU A 39 7.44 13.36 -24.87
C GLU A 39 6.75 12.37 -23.93
N PHE A 40 6.56 12.72 -22.65
CA PHE A 40 5.78 11.92 -21.70
C PHE A 40 4.34 11.69 -22.18
N LEU A 41 3.67 12.76 -22.65
CA LEU A 41 2.32 12.68 -23.23
C LEU A 41 2.29 11.76 -24.47
N ALA A 42 3.26 11.88 -25.38
CA ALA A 42 3.36 11.03 -26.56
C ALA A 42 3.57 9.53 -26.22
N LYS A 43 4.09 9.22 -25.03
CA LYS A 43 4.23 7.86 -24.49
C LYS A 43 3.03 7.38 -23.69
N GLY A 44 1.96 8.18 -23.60
CA GLY A 44 0.73 7.83 -22.90
C GLY A 44 0.72 8.16 -21.42
N CYS A 45 1.71 8.91 -20.92
CA CYS A 45 1.67 9.45 -19.56
C CYS A 45 0.56 10.49 -19.44
N LYS A 46 0.00 10.63 -18.25
CA LYS A 46 -1.01 11.63 -17.94
C LYS A 46 -0.59 12.39 -16.70
N ASP A 47 -0.94 13.67 -16.64
CA ASP A 47 -0.83 14.42 -15.40
C ASP A 47 -1.80 13.82 -14.38
N LEU A 48 -1.31 13.50 -13.19
CA LEU A 48 -2.09 12.95 -12.10
C LEU A 48 -3.20 13.94 -11.66
N ILE A 49 -2.91 15.24 -11.75
CA ILE A 49 -3.85 16.33 -11.44
C ILE A 49 -4.98 16.39 -12.50
N GLY A 50 -4.69 16.00 -13.74
CA GLY A 50 -5.64 15.97 -14.86
C GLY A 50 -6.45 14.67 -15.01
N MET A 51 -6.31 13.69 -14.11
CA MET A 51 -7.06 12.44 -14.18
C MET A 51 -8.51 12.63 -13.67
N ASP A 52 -9.38 13.06 -14.58
CA ASP A 52 -10.75 13.56 -14.35
C ASP A 52 -11.81 12.52 -13.91
N SER A 53 -11.42 11.33 -13.45
CA SER A 53 -12.40 10.36 -12.94
C SER A 53 -12.07 9.89 -11.53
N HIS A 54 -13.01 10.18 -10.63
CA HIS A 54 -13.07 9.64 -9.27
C HIS A 54 -12.88 8.12 -9.25
N SER A 55 -13.23 7.39 -10.32
CA SER A 55 -13.01 5.94 -10.42
C SER A 55 -11.57 5.53 -10.73
N GLN A 56 -10.79 6.31 -11.48
CA GLN A 56 -9.38 5.99 -11.79
C GLN A 56 -8.47 6.34 -10.62
N MET A 57 -8.73 7.44 -9.91
CA MET A 57 -8.04 7.73 -8.65
C MET A 57 -8.40 6.69 -7.57
N HIS A 58 -9.67 6.24 -7.50
CA HIS A 58 -10.05 5.11 -6.64
C HIS A 58 -9.31 3.82 -7.04
N GLN A 59 -9.15 3.51 -8.32
CA GLN A 59 -8.42 2.31 -8.76
C GLN A 59 -6.93 2.36 -8.39
N LEU A 60 -6.29 3.52 -8.51
CA LEU A 60 -4.91 3.73 -8.06
C LEU A 60 -4.79 3.67 -6.53
N TRP A 61 -5.72 4.26 -5.81
CA TRP A 61 -5.81 4.20 -4.35
C TRP A 61 -6.08 2.78 -3.84
N TYR A 62 -6.95 2.02 -4.51
CA TYR A 62 -7.22 0.61 -4.23
C TYR A 62 -6.02 -0.28 -4.57
N ALA A 63 -5.28 0.00 -5.65
CA ALA A 63 -4.02 -0.68 -5.94
C ALA A 63 -2.96 -0.41 -4.85
N PHE A 64 -2.92 0.81 -4.31
CA PHE A 64 -2.06 1.18 -3.18
C PHE A 64 -2.49 0.51 -1.86
N LEU A 65 -3.79 0.49 -1.55
CA LEU A 65 -4.33 -0.17 -0.35
C LEU A 65 -4.20 -1.71 -0.42
N GLN A 66 -4.33 -2.32 -1.60
CA GLN A 66 -4.10 -3.75 -1.78
C GLN A 66 -2.63 -4.14 -1.58
N MET A 67 -1.70 -3.19 -1.67
CA MET A 67 -0.29 -3.40 -1.31
C MET A 67 0.00 -3.19 0.19
N GLY A 68 -0.93 -2.62 0.97
CA GLY A 68 -0.69 -2.20 2.36
C GLY A 68 -1.67 -2.73 3.43
N ALA A 69 -2.68 -3.54 3.08
CA ALA A 69 -3.66 -4.01 4.06
C ALA A 69 -3.18 -5.24 4.86
N MET A 70 -2.64 -5.00 6.06
CA MET A 70 -2.54 -5.97 7.17
C MET A 70 -3.25 -5.38 8.41
N PRO A 71 -3.75 -6.21 9.35
CA PRO A 71 -4.67 -5.77 10.38
C PRO A 71 -3.98 -4.94 11.46
N THR A 72 -4.64 -3.86 11.87
CA THR A 72 -4.24 -2.95 12.95
C THR A 72 -4.14 -3.70 14.28
N ARG A 73 -2.93 -3.80 14.84
CA ARG A 73 -2.74 -4.20 16.24
C ARG A 73 -3.24 -3.08 17.14
N THR A 74 -4.35 -3.33 17.83
CA THR A 74 -4.85 -2.47 18.90
C THR A 74 -3.88 -2.48 20.08
N TRP A 75 -3.20 -1.35 20.29
CA TRP A 75 -2.39 -1.11 21.47
C TRP A 75 -3.28 -0.75 22.66
N THR A 76 -3.33 -1.62 23.66
CA THR A 76 -3.85 -1.27 25.00
C THR A 76 -2.66 -0.94 25.90
N SER A 77 -2.59 0.33 26.33
CA SER A 77 -1.56 0.80 27.27
C SER A 77 -1.91 0.33 28.69
N PRO A 78 -0.97 -0.23 29.48
CA PRO A 78 -1.24 -0.53 30.88
C PRO A 78 -1.18 0.75 31.72
N LEU A 79 -2.26 1.01 32.46
CA LEU A 79 -2.30 2.02 33.53
C LEU A 79 -1.19 1.76 34.55
N ALA A 80 -0.25 2.69 34.67
CA ALA A 80 0.72 2.73 35.76
C ALA A 80 0.16 3.51 36.95
N THR A 81 0.04 2.83 38.09
CA THR A 81 -0.27 3.40 39.41
C THR A 81 0.85 4.30 39.92
N SER A 82 0.44 5.42 40.51
CA SER A 82 1.27 6.48 41.08
C SER A 82 2.06 6.03 42.32
N GLN A 83 3.37 6.29 42.35
CA GLN A 83 4.10 6.62 43.57
C GLN A 83 5.08 7.78 43.35
N SER A 84 5.19 8.57 44.41
CA SER A 84 5.73 9.92 44.51
C SER A 84 7.25 10.03 44.52
N GLY A 85 7.76 11.14 43.97
CA GLY A 85 8.89 11.85 44.58
C GLY A 85 10.27 11.58 43.99
N SER A 86 10.46 11.77 42.69
CA SER A 86 11.76 12.02 42.07
C SER A 86 11.54 12.75 40.76
N THR A 87 12.25 13.85 40.52
CA THR A 87 12.33 14.54 39.22
C THR A 87 13.04 13.64 38.22
N ALA A 88 12.35 12.59 37.77
CA ALA A 88 12.76 11.79 36.65
C ALA A 88 12.58 12.66 35.40
N GLN A 89 13.69 13.03 34.77
CA GLN A 89 13.70 13.31 33.33
C GLN A 89 12.90 12.18 32.68
N VAL A 90 11.77 12.52 32.04
CA VAL A 90 11.04 11.58 31.20
C VAL A 90 11.95 11.29 30.01
N LYS A 91 12.88 10.34 30.18
CA LYS A 91 13.53 9.67 29.06
C LYS A 91 12.40 8.98 28.33
N GLY A 92 11.96 9.57 27.22
CA GLY A 92 11.11 8.85 26.28
C GLY A 92 11.76 7.51 25.97
N PRO A 93 10.96 6.46 25.67
CA PRO A 93 11.52 5.18 25.26
C PRO A 93 12.52 5.43 24.14
N ASP A 94 13.72 4.84 24.26
CA ASP A 94 14.74 4.92 23.22
C ASP A 94 14.12 4.41 21.93
N THR A 95 13.96 5.28 20.92
CA THR A 95 13.36 4.94 19.63
C THR A 95 13.97 3.66 19.05
N ARG A 96 15.27 3.43 19.26
CA ARG A 96 15.95 2.22 18.79
C ARG A 96 15.48 0.94 19.49
N SER A 97 15.08 1.02 20.75
CA SER A 97 14.61 -0.14 21.52
C SER A 97 13.30 -0.73 21.00
N MET A 98 12.45 0.09 20.38
CA MET A 98 11.21 -0.37 19.74
C MET A 98 11.48 -1.18 18.46
N HIS A 99 12.63 -0.95 17.83
CA HIS A 99 13.04 -1.58 16.57
C HIS A 99 14.24 -2.53 16.76
N ALA A 100 14.40 -3.08 17.95
CA ALA A 100 15.55 -3.93 18.28
C ALA A 100 15.71 -5.16 17.38
N THR A 101 14.59 -5.73 16.90
CA THR A 101 14.60 -6.86 15.95
C THR A 101 15.18 -6.43 14.61
N ALA A 102 14.72 -5.31 14.05
CA ALA A 102 15.20 -4.80 12.78
C ALA A 102 16.68 -4.43 12.84
N LEU A 103 17.10 -3.76 13.92
CA LEU A 103 18.50 -3.40 14.16
C LEU A 103 19.40 -4.63 14.25
N ARG A 104 19.01 -5.65 15.02
CA ARG A 104 19.79 -6.90 15.12
C ARG A 104 19.90 -7.59 13.77
N GLN A 105 18.81 -7.64 13.01
CA GLN A 105 18.81 -8.29 11.71
C GLN A 105 19.69 -7.53 10.71
N MET A 106 19.65 -6.20 10.70
CA MET A 106 20.56 -5.37 9.90
C MET A 106 22.02 -5.62 10.28
N GLU A 107 22.32 -5.72 11.58
CA GLU A 107 23.67 -6.07 12.07
C GLU A 107 24.10 -7.47 11.61
N ASP A 108 23.24 -8.47 11.76
CA ASP A 108 23.50 -9.87 11.39
C ASP A 108 23.72 -10.04 9.88
N GLU A 109 23.02 -9.26 9.06
CA GLU A 109 23.14 -9.26 7.59
C GLU A 109 24.31 -8.40 7.07
N GLY A 110 24.99 -7.65 7.96
CA GLY A 110 25.99 -6.68 7.57
C GLY A 110 25.41 -5.54 6.72
N ALA A 111 24.11 -5.25 6.88
CA ALA A 111 23.44 -4.14 6.24
C ALA A 111 23.93 -2.83 6.85
N GLU A 112 24.79 -2.13 6.12
CA GLU A 112 25.26 -0.81 6.50
C GLU A 112 24.15 0.23 6.28
N PHE A 113 24.00 1.18 7.22
CA PHE A 113 22.99 2.25 7.16
C PHE A 113 23.13 3.19 5.95
N ASP A 114 24.25 3.12 5.21
CA ASP A 114 24.50 3.92 4.01
C ASP A 114 23.81 3.34 2.76
N LYS A 115 23.35 2.09 2.79
CA LYS A 115 22.61 1.47 1.70
C LYS A 115 21.11 1.56 1.96
N LEU A 116 20.35 1.92 0.93
CA LEU A 116 18.89 1.87 1.00
C LEU A 116 18.45 0.41 1.16
N PRO A 117 17.69 0.08 2.22
CA PRO A 117 17.25 -1.28 2.43
C PRO A 117 16.27 -1.64 1.30
N ALA A 118 16.48 -2.82 0.70
CA ALA A 118 15.70 -3.29 -0.43
C ALA A 118 15.56 -4.81 -0.38
N ILE A 119 14.40 -5.29 -0.82
CA ILE A 119 14.14 -6.73 -0.96
C ILE A 119 14.76 -7.20 -2.26
N THR A 120 15.68 -8.16 -2.17
CA THR A 120 16.32 -8.73 -3.35
C THR A 120 15.43 -9.80 -4.00
N VAL A 121 15.63 -10.05 -5.29
CA VAL A 121 14.92 -11.14 -5.97
C VAL A 121 15.50 -12.47 -5.49
N HIS A 122 14.66 -13.34 -4.93
CA HIS A 122 15.08 -14.65 -4.47
C HIS A 122 15.79 -15.46 -5.58
N PRO A 123 16.91 -16.15 -5.29
CA PRO A 123 17.71 -16.83 -6.31
C PRO A 123 16.95 -17.85 -7.18
N MET A 124 15.92 -18.49 -6.60
CA MET A 124 15.11 -19.49 -7.31
C MET A 124 13.86 -18.91 -8.00
N ALA A 125 13.63 -17.60 -7.95
CA ALA A 125 12.43 -16.97 -8.53
C ALA A 125 12.28 -17.28 -10.03
N ALA A 126 13.40 -17.28 -10.77
CA ALA A 126 13.41 -17.63 -12.19
C ALA A 126 13.02 -19.10 -12.43
N MET A 127 13.50 -20.02 -11.59
CA MET A 127 13.16 -21.44 -11.66
C MET A 127 11.68 -21.68 -11.36
N HIS A 128 11.15 -21.11 -10.28
CA HIS A 128 9.73 -21.24 -9.94
C HIS A 128 8.84 -20.68 -11.05
N ARG A 129 9.22 -19.54 -11.63
CA ARG A 129 8.53 -18.99 -12.81
C ARG A 129 8.58 -19.97 -13.96
N ALA A 130 9.74 -20.50 -14.33
CA ALA A 130 9.85 -21.49 -15.41
C ALA A 130 8.96 -22.72 -15.17
N LEU A 131 8.92 -23.24 -13.94
CA LEU A 131 8.04 -24.35 -13.56
C LEU A 131 6.57 -23.98 -13.73
N HIS A 132 6.13 -22.78 -13.33
CA HIS A 132 4.75 -22.34 -13.57
C HIS A 132 4.37 -22.36 -15.06
N PHE A 133 5.29 -22.09 -15.98
CA PHE A 133 5.03 -22.14 -17.43
C PHE A 133 5.17 -23.54 -18.04
N GLN A 134 5.63 -24.54 -17.27
CA GLN A 134 5.85 -25.92 -17.72
C GLN A 134 4.97 -26.95 -16.99
N GLN A 135 3.83 -26.51 -16.44
CA GLN A 135 2.92 -27.43 -15.77
C GLN A 135 2.31 -28.45 -16.75
N PRO A 136 2.25 -29.74 -16.38
CA PRO A 136 1.61 -30.74 -17.22
C PRO A 136 0.09 -30.50 -17.28
N PRO A 137 -0.57 -30.94 -18.37
CA PRO A 137 -2.03 -30.95 -18.42
C PRO A 137 -2.60 -31.85 -17.32
N PRO A 138 -3.79 -31.55 -16.79
CA PRO A 138 -4.43 -32.38 -15.79
C PRO A 138 -4.82 -33.75 -16.38
N VAL A 139 -4.64 -34.80 -15.58
CA VAL A 139 -4.99 -36.17 -15.98
C VAL A 139 -6.47 -36.40 -15.73
N ILE A 140 -7.20 -36.84 -16.76
CA ILE A 140 -8.59 -37.31 -16.66
C ILE A 140 -8.58 -38.84 -16.66
N ALA A 141 -9.18 -39.45 -15.65
CA ALA A 141 -9.33 -40.91 -15.62
C ALA A 141 -10.30 -41.37 -16.71
N GLN A 142 -9.98 -42.51 -17.36
CA GLN A 142 -10.73 -43.03 -18.51
C GLN A 142 -12.23 -43.27 -18.20
N GLU A 143 -12.56 -43.60 -16.95
CA GLU A 143 -13.94 -43.80 -16.50
C GLU A 143 -14.84 -42.57 -16.70
N PHE A 144 -14.31 -41.35 -16.58
CA PHE A 144 -15.08 -40.12 -16.78
C PHE A 144 -15.37 -39.87 -18.26
N THR A 145 -14.40 -40.16 -19.13
CA THR A 145 -14.61 -40.10 -20.58
C THR A 145 -15.65 -41.14 -21.01
N GLN A 146 -15.54 -42.37 -20.53
CA GLN A 146 -16.52 -43.43 -20.82
C GLN A 146 -17.93 -43.09 -20.33
N PHE A 147 -18.03 -42.48 -19.14
CA PHE A 147 -19.31 -41.99 -18.62
C PHE A 147 -19.90 -40.89 -19.52
N ALA A 148 -19.10 -39.88 -19.88
CA ALA A 148 -19.52 -38.81 -20.78
C ALA A 148 -19.99 -39.36 -22.15
N ASP A 149 -19.25 -40.32 -22.74
CA ASP A 149 -19.60 -40.97 -24.00
C ASP A 149 -20.89 -41.81 -23.89
N CYS A 150 -21.13 -42.43 -22.73
CA CYS A 150 -22.36 -43.16 -22.47
C CYS A 150 -23.56 -42.21 -22.41
N ILE A 151 -23.46 -41.12 -21.66
CA ILE A 151 -24.51 -40.11 -21.51
C ILE A 151 -24.78 -39.40 -22.83
N LEU A 152 -23.74 -39.10 -23.62
CA LEU A 152 -23.86 -38.53 -24.96
C LEU A 152 -24.68 -39.43 -25.90
N ARG A 153 -24.44 -40.74 -25.89
CA ARG A 153 -25.20 -41.72 -26.68
C ARG A 153 -26.67 -41.83 -26.26
N MET A 154 -26.98 -41.47 -25.01
CA MET A 154 -28.35 -41.45 -24.49
C MET A 154 -29.08 -40.13 -24.77
N ASP A 155 -28.43 -39.14 -25.40
CA ASP A 155 -28.98 -37.80 -25.64
C ASP A 155 -29.36 -37.07 -24.33
N ARG A 156 -28.58 -37.28 -23.27
CA ARG A 156 -28.84 -36.70 -21.94
C ARG A 156 -27.78 -35.68 -21.55
N GLU A 157 -28.18 -34.73 -20.71
CA GLU A 157 -27.27 -33.80 -20.05
C GLU A 157 -26.79 -34.37 -18.70
N TYR A 158 -25.64 -33.90 -18.26
CA TYR A 158 -25.06 -34.19 -16.94
C TYR A 158 -24.41 -32.94 -16.39
N HIS A 159 -24.12 -32.92 -15.09
CA HIS A 159 -23.56 -31.74 -14.45
C HIS A 159 -22.07 -31.92 -14.16
N MET A 160 -21.35 -30.82 -14.21
CA MET A 160 -19.97 -30.71 -13.77
C MET A 160 -19.81 -29.42 -12.98
N TYR A 161 -19.05 -29.48 -11.89
CA TYR A 161 -18.70 -28.33 -11.08
C TYR A 161 -17.23 -28.02 -11.32
N ILE A 162 -16.88 -26.75 -11.49
CA ILE A 162 -15.50 -26.31 -11.71
C ILE A 162 -15.18 -25.18 -10.74
N ASP A 163 -13.91 -25.13 -10.32
CA ASP A 163 -13.42 -24.08 -9.44
C ASP A 163 -11.92 -23.85 -9.59
N GLY A 164 -11.48 -22.64 -9.27
CA GLY A 164 -10.09 -22.22 -9.16
C GLY A 164 -9.71 -21.87 -7.72
N SER A 165 -8.49 -22.23 -7.33
CA SER A 165 -7.93 -21.83 -6.03
C SER A 165 -6.58 -21.15 -6.22
N CYS A 166 -6.31 -20.15 -5.38
CA CYS A 166 -5.06 -19.41 -5.37
C CYS A 166 -4.58 -19.18 -3.95
N VAL A 167 -3.33 -19.55 -3.67
CA VAL A 167 -2.68 -19.29 -2.39
C VAL A 167 -1.88 -17.99 -2.50
N PHE A 168 -1.94 -17.18 -1.44
CA PHE A 168 -1.32 -15.85 -1.36
C PHE A 168 -1.72 -14.87 -2.46
N PRO A 169 -3.03 -14.68 -2.75
CA PRO A 169 -3.48 -13.90 -3.92
C PRO A 169 -2.95 -12.45 -3.95
N SER A 170 -2.69 -11.86 -2.78
CA SER A 170 -2.11 -10.52 -2.59
C SER A 170 -0.60 -10.43 -2.85
N SER A 171 0.07 -11.55 -3.14
CA SER A 171 1.52 -11.61 -3.35
C SER A 171 1.86 -12.08 -4.77
N PRO A 172 1.89 -11.17 -5.76
CA PRO A 172 2.09 -11.53 -7.17
C PRO A 172 3.35 -12.34 -7.47
N THR A 173 4.39 -12.19 -6.65
CA THR A 173 5.70 -12.86 -6.82
C THR A 173 5.74 -14.27 -6.25
N THR A 174 4.87 -14.61 -5.31
CA THR A 174 4.92 -15.88 -4.55
C THR A 174 3.60 -16.65 -4.55
N ARG A 175 2.53 -16.05 -5.12
CA ARG A 175 1.25 -16.73 -5.31
C ARG A 175 1.37 -17.89 -6.27
N TYR A 176 0.59 -18.92 -6.02
CA TYR A 176 0.45 -20.07 -6.90
C TYR A 176 -1.00 -20.52 -6.94
N ALA A 177 -1.43 -21.07 -8.08
CA ALA A 177 -2.82 -21.39 -8.32
C ALA A 177 -3.00 -22.80 -8.91
N ALA A 178 -4.16 -23.38 -8.63
CA ALA A 178 -4.59 -24.67 -9.13
C ALA A 178 -6.08 -24.60 -9.43
N PHE A 179 -6.59 -25.59 -10.15
CA PHE A 179 -7.98 -25.68 -10.53
C PHE A 179 -8.44 -27.13 -10.49
N ALA A 180 -9.75 -27.34 -10.42
CA ALA A 180 -10.34 -28.66 -10.37
C ALA A 180 -11.70 -28.71 -11.07
N GLY A 181 -12.13 -29.94 -11.34
CA GLY A 181 -13.46 -30.25 -11.84
C GLY A 181 -14.02 -31.51 -11.18
N VAL A 182 -15.27 -31.45 -10.76
CA VAL A 182 -16.02 -32.56 -10.16
C VAL A 182 -17.17 -32.94 -11.08
N MET A 183 -17.25 -34.20 -11.47
CA MET A 183 -18.31 -34.70 -12.33
C MET A 183 -19.44 -35.30 -11.50
N ASP A 184 -20.68 -35.00 -11.88
CA ASP A 184 -21.88 -35.59 -11.30
C ASP A 184 -22.32 -36.84 -12.06
N MET A 185 -22.18 -37.99 -11.39
CA MET A 185 -22.59 -39.30 -11.93
C MET A 185 -24.00 -39.72 -11.52
N ALA A 186 -24.81 -38.82 -10.95
CA ALA A 186 -26.20 -39.13 -10.62
C ALA A 186 -27.05 -39.34 -11.89
N ARG A 187 -27.98 -40.30 -11.80
CA ARG A 187 -28.84 -40.68 -12.94
C ARG A 187 -29.81 -39.59 -13.34
N ASP A 188 -30.43 -38.91 -12.38
CA ASP A 188 -31.49 -37.92 -12.57
C ASP A 188 -31.63 -37.07 -11.29
N ASP A 189 -32.51 -36.07 -11.32
CA ASP A 189 -32.70 -35.16 -10.19
C ASP A 189 -33.31 -35.83 -8.95
N ASP A 190 -34.09 -36.89 -9.12
CA ASP A 190 -34.65 -37.63 -7.98
C ASP A 190 -33.56 -38.42 -7.26
N HIS A 191 -32.60 -38.98 -8.02
CA HIS A 191 -31.39 -39.56 -7.45
C HIS A 191 -30.54 -38.50 -6.71
N ARG A 192 -30.39 -37.28 -7.26
CA ARG A 192 -29.70 -36.17 -6.59
C ARG A 192 -30.37 -35.79 -5.27
N ARG A 193 -31.69 -35.62 -5.28
CA ARG A 193 -32.48 -35.31 -4.07
C ARG A 193 -32.35 -36.39 -3.01
N SER A 194 -32.43 -37.66 -3.40
CA SER A 194 -32.25 -38.80 -2.50
C SER A 194 -30.85 -38.81 -1.85
N LEU A 195 -29.80 -38.48 -2.62
CA LEU A 195 -28.44 -38.40 -2.09
C LEU A 195 -28.23 -37.17 -1.20
N ALA A 196 -28.83 -36.03 -1.53
CA ALA A 196 -28.80 -34.85 -0.67
C ALA A 196 -29.55 -35.07 0.66
N GLU A 197 -30.66 -35.80 0.64
CA GLU A 197 -31.37 -36.20 1.86
C GLU A 197 -30.48 -37.12 2.74
N GLN A 198 -29.76 -38.07 2.12
CA GLN A 198 -28.81 -38.90 2.85
C GLN A 198 -27.67 -38.08 3.48
N PHE A 199 -27.17 -37.07 2.78
CA PHE A 199 -26.22 -36.12 3.35
C PHE A 199 -26.84 -35.36 4.54
N LYS A 200 -28.06 -34.87 4.41
CA LYS A 200 -28.75 -34.12 5.47
C LYS A 200 -28.96 -34.95 6.74
N VAL A 201 -29.32 -36.23 6.58
CA VAL A 201 -29.59 -37.14 7.71
C VAL A 201 -28.30 -37.73 8.32
N ARG A 202 -27.29 -38.06 7.49
CA ARG A 202 -26.13 -38.85 7.91
C ARG A 202 -24.78 -38.13 7.82
N GLY A 203 -24.73 -36.96 7.19
CA GLY A 203 -23.48 -36.25 6.87
C GLY A 203 -22.64 -36.93 5.79
N ILE A 204 -23.19 -37.90 5.05
CA ILE A 204 -22.44 -38.65 4.03
C ILE A 204 -22.47 -37.89 2.71
N VAL A 205 -21.28 -37.49 2.21
CA VAL A 205 -21.13 -36.82 0.92
C VAL A 205 -21.59 -37.76 -0.22
N PRO A 206 -22.38 -37.27 -1.19
CA PRO A 206 -22.85 -38.09 -2.31
C PRO A 206 -21.69 -38.77 -3.09
N PRO A 207 -21.66 -40.10 -3.20
CA PRO A 207 -20.58 -40.82 -3.89
C PRO A 207 -20.58 -40.60 -5.41
N THR A 208 -21.64 -40.00 -5.95
CA THR A 208 -21.78 -39.61 -7.35
C THR A 208 -21.03 -38.33 -7.69
N LEU A 209 -20.64 -37.51 -6.71
CA LEU A 209 -19.85 -36.30 -6.92
C LEU A 209 -18.36 -36.68 -6.85
N ARG A 210 -17.75 -36.93 -8.01
CA ARG A 210 -16.39 -37.47 -8.08
C ARG A 210 -15.43 -36.45 -8.71
N PRO A 211 -14.27 -36.16 -8.07
CA PRO A 211 -13.20 -35.39 -8.70
C PRO A 211 -12.79 -36.03 -10.02
N CYS A 212 -12.94 -35.28 -11.11
CA CYS A 212 -12.69 -35.72 -12.47
C CYS A 212 -11.28 -35.32 -12.94
N PHE A 213 -10.90 -34.09 -12.66
CA PHE A 213 -9.57 -33.56 -12.95
C PHE A 213 -9.14 -32.55 -11.89
N ALA A 214 -7.82 -32.41 -11.75
CA ALA A 214 -7.18 -31.35 -10.98
C ALA A 214 -5.83 -31.03 -11.62
N GLY A 215 -5.46 -29.75 -11.65
CA GLY A 215 -4.25 -29.28 -12.30
C GLY A 215 -3.70 -27.99 -11.70
N ARG A 216 -2.42 -27.74 -11.91
CA ARG A 216 -1.79 -26.45 -11.64
C ARG A 216 -2.03 -25.50 -12.81
N VAL A 217 -2.13 -24.21 -12.54
CA VAL A 217 -2.27 -23.20 -13.59
C VAL A 217 -0.95 -23.07 -14.36
N ILE A 218 -1.01 -23.13 -15.70
CA ILE A 218 0.14 -22.84 -16.57
C ILE A 218 0.27 -21.32 -16.72
N GLY A 219 1.42 -20.73 -16.44
CA GLY A 219 1.70 -19.29 -16.64
C GLY A 219 1.46 -18.43 -15.40
N GLU A 220 0.77 -17.29 -15.54
CA GLU A 220 0.54 -16.38 -14.41
C GLU A 220 -0.38 -16.97 -13.35
N GLN A 221 0.04 -16.96 -12.09
CA GLN A 221 -0.69 -17.65 -11.03
C GLN A 221 -1.81 -16.80 -10.42
N THR A 222 -2.90 -16.54 -11.17
CA THR A 222 -4.06 -15.78 -10.67
C THR A 222 -5.28 -16.67 -10.46
N ILE A 223 -6.18 -16.22 -9.58
CA ILE A 223 -7.50 -16.85 -9.40
C ILE A 223 -8.30 -16.86 -10.71
N ASN A 224 -8.38 -15.71 -11.39
CA ASN A 224 -9.08 -15.58 -12.67
C ASN A 224 -8.56 -16.57 -13.73
N ARG A 225 -7.25 -16.79 -13.77
CA ARG A 225 -6.64 -17.76 -14.68
C ARG A 225 -6.93 -19.21 -14.27
N ALA A 226 -6.98 -19.50 -12.97
CA ALA A 226 -7.41 -20.80 -12.47
C ALA A 226 -8.83 -21.14 -12.90
N GLU A 227 -9.76 -20.20 -12.73
CA GLU A 227 -11.16 -20.35 -13.15
C GLU A 227 -11.29 -20.63 -14.66
N LEU A 228 -10.58 -19.86 -15.49
CA LEU A 228 -10.59 -20.09 -16.94
C LEU A 228 -9.93 -21.41 -17.32
N SER A 229 -8.87 -21.82 -16.62
CA SER A 229 -8.23 -23.12 -16.86
C SER A 229 -9.20 -24.27 -16.55
N ALA A 230 -9.95 -24.16 -15.46
CA ALA A 230 -11.00 -25.12 -15.09
C ALA A 230 -12.09 -25.19 -16.17
N LEU A 231 -12.54 -24.03 -16.66
CA LEU A 231 -13.56 -23.92 -17.69
C LEU A 231 -13.10 -24.52 -19.03
N ILE A 232 -11.87 -24.25 -19.46
CA ILE A 232 -11.29 -24.83 -20.69
C ILE A 232 -11.22 -26.35 -20.58
N GLN A 233 -10.75 -26.86 -19.44
CA GLN A 233 -10.65 -28.30 -19.22
C GLN A 233 -12.04 -28.95 -19.22
N ALA A 234 -13.04 -28.33 -18.61
CA ALA A 234 -14.40 -28.82 -18.59
C ALA A 234 -15.11 -28.71 -19.95
N ALA A 235 -14.71 -27.78 -20.82
CA ALA A 235 -15.27 -27.62 -22.16
C ALA A 235 -15.09 -28.87 -23.04
N MET A 236 -14.08 -29.70 -22.75
CA MET A 236 -13.84 -30.97 -23.45
C MET A 236 -14.97 -31.99 -23.25
N PHE A 237 -15.74 -31.86 -22.16
CA PHE A 237 -16.89 -32.69 -21.86
C PHE A 237 -18.12 -32.13 -22.56
N SER A 238 -18.35 -32.56 -23.80
CA SER A 238 -19.54 -32.14 -24.55
C SER A 238 -20.83 -32.46 -23.78
N ARG A 239 -21.81 -31.55 -23.83
CA ARG A 239 -23.11 -31.60 -23.12
C ARG A 239 -23.09 -31.51 -21.59
N ALA A 240 -21.94 -31.40 -20.95
CA ALA A 240 -21.90 -31.09 -19.52
C ALA A 240 -22.49 -29.68 -19.28
N ILE A 241 -23.41 -29.57 -18.33
CA ILE A 241 -23.82 -28.31 -17.71
C ILE A 241 -22.78 -27.95 -16.66
N LEU A 242 -22.05 -26.86 -16.90
CA LEU A 242 -20.92 -26.43 -16.11
C LEU A 242 -21.38 -25.44 -15.04
N HIS A 243 -21.21 -25.79 -13.78
CA HIS A 243 -21.48 -24.92 -12.65
C HIS A 243 -20.17 -24.33 -12.13
N THR A 244 -20.14 -23.01 -11.97
CA THR A 244 -19.00 -22.27 -11.40
C THR A 244 -19.52 -21.15 -10.52
N ASP A 245 -18.82 -20.83 -9.44
CA ASP A 245 -19.10 -19.63 -8.65
C ASP A 245 -18.26 -18.41 -9.09
N SER A 246 -17.48 -18.53 -10.17
CA SER A 246 -16.77 -17.41 -10.76
C SER A 246 -17.64 -16.64 -11.75
N GLN A 247 -18.06 -15.44 -11.36
CA GLN A 247 -18.74 -14.52 -12.29
C GLN A 247 -17.82 -14.13 -13.47
N TYR A 248 -16.52 -14.06 -13.21
CA TYR A 248 -15.52 -13.80 -14.25
C TYR A 248 -15.55 -14.90 -15.33
N ALA A 249 -15.54 -16.18 -14.94
CA ALA A 249 -15.62 -17.29 -15.89
C ALA A 249 -16.92 -17.26 -16.72
N CYS A 250 -18.07 -16.99 -16.07
CA CYS A 250 -19.35 -16.84 -16.77
C CYS A 250 -19.30 -15.72 -17.83
N ASN A 251 -18.78 -14.55 -17.46
CA ASN A 251 -18.68 -13.40 -18.37
C ASN A 251 -17.76 -13.71 -19.55
N MET A 252 -16.59 -14.32 -19.29
CA MET A 252 -15.64 -14.66 -20.35
C MET A 252 -16.19 -15.71 -21.33
N ALA A 253 -16.96 -16.69 -20.84
CA ALA A 253 -17.65 -17.63 -21.72
C ALA A 253 -18.63 -16.92 -22.67
N GLN A 254 -19.42 -15.97 -22.14
CA GLN A 254 -20.35 -15.17 -22.94
C GLN A 254 -19.64 -14.28 -23.95
N GLU A 255 -18.56 -13.60 -23.55
CA GLU A 255 -17.79 -12.73 -24.44
C GLU A 255 -17.13 -13.49 -25.59
N VAL A 256 -16.57 -14.68 -25.30
CA VAL A 256 -15.97 -15.55 -26.31
C VAL A 256 -17.01 -16.00 -27.34
N ALA A 257 -18.22 -16.36 -26.88
CA ALA A 257 -19.32 -16.79 -27.74
C ALA A 257 -19.88 -15.67 -28.62
N GLN A 258 -19.79 -14.41 -28.18
CA GLN A 258 -20.14 -13.23 -28.98
C GLN A 258 -19.12 -12.91 -30.09
N HIS A 259 -18.07 -13.72 -30.25
CA HIS A 259 -17.02 -13.55 -31.28
C HIS A 259 -16.34 -12.18 -31.25
N LYS A 260 -16.35 -11.49 -30.11
CA LYS A 260 -15.66 -10.21 -29.95
C LYS A 260 -14.15 -10.39 -30.19
N PRO A 261 -13.47 -9.51 -30.95
CA PRO A 261 -12.02 -9.59 -31.11
C PRO A 261 -11.33 -9.55 -29.73
N ILE A 262 -10.42 -10.49 -29.47
CA ILE A 262 -9.67 -10.49 -28.22
C ILE A 262 -8.50 -9.52 -28.41
N GLY A 263 -8.58 -8.37 -27.74
CA GLY A 263 -7.56 -7.32 -27.85
C GLY A 263 -6.18 -7.78 -27.36
N PRO A 264 -5.08 -7.17 -27.86
CA PRO A 264 -3.72 -7.54 -27.49
C PRO A 264 -3.42 -7.32 -26.00
N GLN A 265 -4.13 -6.39 -25.34
CA GLN A 265 -3.99 -6.08 -23.91
C GLN A 265 -4.99 -6.81 -23.01
N CYS A 266 -5.79 -7.73 -23.55
CA CYS A 266 -6.75 -8.49 -22.75
C CYS A 266 -6.00 -9.44 -21.80
N ALA A 267 -6.28 -9.36 -20.50
CA ALA A 267 -5.75 -10.30 -19.53
C ALA A 267 -6.17 -11.74 -19.89
N ASN A 268 -5.28 -12.71 -19.69
CA ASN A 268 -5.53 -14.12 -20.02
C ASN A 268 -5.89 -14.37 -21.51
N ARG A 269 -5.38 -13.53 -22.43
CA ARG A 269 -5.63 -13.65 -23.88
C ARG A 269 -5.44 -15.05 -24.42
N ASP A 270 -4.39 -15.74 -23.98
CA ASP A 270 -4.06 -17.10 -24.38
C ASP A 270 -5.16 -18.09 -23.96
N LEU A 271 -5.69 -17.97 -22.74
CA LEU A 271 -6.80 -18.79 -22.28
C LEU A 271 -8.11 -18.46 -23.00
N LEU A 272 -8.42 -17.19 -23.24
CA LEU A 272 -9.60 -16.81 -24.01
C LEU A 272 -9.54 -17.35 -25.46
N THR A 273 -8.33 -17.41 -26.03
CA THR A 273 -8.10 -18.03 -27.33
C THR A 273 -8.32 -19.54 -27.29
N ALA A 274 -7.81 -20.22 -26.26
CA ALA A 274 -8.05 -21.65 -26.04
C ALA A 274 -9.53 -21.95 -25.79
N LEU A 275 -10.23 -21.13 -25.01
CA LEU A 275 -11.64 -21.26 -24.72
C LEU A 275 -12.50 -21.09 -25.99
N ARG A 276 -12.11 -20.16 -26.88
CA ARG A 276 -12.73 -20.02 -28.20
C ARG A 276 -12.53 -21.27 -29.06
N ALA A 277 -11.31 -21.80 -29.09
CA ALA A 277 -10.99 -23.02 -29.83
C ALA A 277 -11.74 -24.25 -29.29
N ALA A 278 -12.08 -24.26 -27.99
CA ALA A 278 -12.90 -25.29 -27.38
C ALA A 278 -14.40 -25.21 -27.72
N HIS A 279 -14.84 -24.17 -28.46
CA HIS A 279 -16.23 -23.94 -28.85
C HIS A 279 -17.21 -24.03 -27.66
N ILE A 280 -16.86 -23.37 -26.55
CA ILE A 280 -17.72 -23.35 -25.37
C ILE A 280 -19.08 -22.72 -25.70
N ASP A 281 -20.16 -23.40 -25.34
CA ASP A 281 -21.50 -22.83 -25.41
C ASP A 281 -21.84 -22.16 -24.07
N PRO A 282 -22.05 -20.83 -24.04
CA PRO A 282 -22.29 -20.09 -22.82
C PRO A 282 -23.61 -20.48 -22.13
N ALA A 283 -24.58 -21.06 -22.85
CA ALA A 283 -25.84 -21.52 -22.24
C ALA A 283 -25.63 -22.70 -21.27
N ARG A 284 -24.50 -23.42 -21.41
CA ARG A 284 -24.12 -24.52 -20.52
C ARG A 284 -23.41 -24.04 -19.26
N VAL A 285 -22.94 -22.79 -19.21
CA VAL A 285 -22.19 -22.25 -18.07
C VAL A 285 -23.15 -21.54 -17.12
N ARG A 286 -23.35 -22.11 -15.94
CA ARG A 286 -24.30 -21.63 -14.92
C ARG A 286 -23.55 -21.12 -13.71
N LYS A 287 -23.91 -19.91 -13.28
CA LYS A 287 -23.42 -19.35 -12.02
C LYS A 287 -24.09 -20.08 -10.86
N ILE A 288 -23.29 -20.58 -9.92
CA ILE A 288 -23.75 -21.05 -8.61
C ILE A 288 -23.24 -20.10 -7.52
N ARG A 289 -23.92 -20.04 -6.36
CA ARG A 289 -23.52 -19.18 -5.25
C ARG A 289 -22.41 -19.88 -4.43
N ALA A 290 -21.31 -19.17 -4.20
CA ALA A 290 -20.19 -19.61 -3.37
C ALA A 290 -20.58 -19.67 -1.87
N HIS A 291 -19.83 -20.45 -1.10
CA HIS A 291 -19.84 -20.45 0.39
C HIS A 291 -21.24 -20.44 1.03
N GLN A 292 -22.17 -21.22 0.48
CA GLN A 292 -23.51 -21.34 1.06
C GLN A 292 -23.46 -22.14 2.37
N ASP A 293 -24.25 -21.72 3.36
CA ASP A 293 -24.53 -22.54 4.53
C ASP A 293 -25.40 -23.73 4.12
N LEU A 294 -24.77 -24.91 4.02
CA LEU A 294 -25.41 -26.15 3.59
C LEU A 294 -26.57 -26.55 4.53
N ALA A 295 -26.51 -26.21 5.82
CA ALA A 295 -27.57 -26.55 6.77
C ALA A 295 -28.86 -25.76 6.53
N GLY A 296 -28.74 -24.55 5.98
CA GLY A 296 -29.87 -23.66 5.68
C GLY A 296 -30.61 -23.98 4.37
N ILE A 297 -30.11 -24.89 3.53
CA ILE A 297 -30.72 -25.18 2.23
C ILE A 297 -31.86 -26.18 2.38
N THR A 298 -33.09 -25.74 2.10
CA THR A 298 -34.30 -26.57 2.20
C THR A 298 -34.58 -27.39 0.95
N ASP A 299 -34.29 -26.85 -0.25
CA ASP A 299 -34.43 -27.59 -1.50
C ASP A 299 -33.29 -28.59 -1.65
N LEU A 300 -33.63 -29.88 -1.71
CA LEU A 300 -32.66 -30.97 -1.79
C LEU A 300 -31.86 -30.95 -3.09
N LEU A 301 -32.45 -30.45 -4.20
CA LEU A 301 -31.71 -30.35 -5.45
C LEU A 301 -30.68 -29.22 -5.39
N GLN A 302 -31.07 -28.04 -4.88
CA GLN A 302 -30.13 -26.95 -4.59
C GLN A 302 -29.03 -27.40 -3.61
N LEU A 303 -29.37 -28.16 -2.56
CA LEU A 303 -28.40 -28.69 -1.61
C LEU A 303 -27.39 -29.61 -2.30
N TYR A 304 -27.83 -30.47 -3.21
CA TYR A 304 -26.95 -31.32 -4.00
C TYR A 304 -25.96 -30.51 -4.84
N HIS A 305 -26.44 -29.45 -5.52
CA HIS A 305 -25.57 -28.58 -6.31
C HIS A 305 -24.60 -27.79 -5.44
N ALA A 306 -25.03 -27.33 -4.27
CA ALA A 306 -24.17 -26.66 -3.30
C ALA A 306 -23.06 -27.61 -2.79
N LEU A 307 -23.38 -28.87 -2.53
CA LEU A 307 -22.39 -29.92 -2.21
C LEU A 307 -21.39 -30.11 -3.36
N GLY A 308 -21.87 -30.12 -4.60
CA GLY A 308 -21.00 -30.16 -5.79
C GLY A 308 -19.99 -29.01 -5.81
N ASN A 309 -20.44 -27.78 -5.55
CA ASN A 309 -19.57 -26.61 -5.46
C ASN A 309 -18.54 -26.74 -4.31
N THR A 310 -18.99 -27.17 -3.12
CA THR A 310 -18.11 -27.36 -1.96
C THR A 310 -17.02 -28.40 -2.24
N ILE A 311 -17.36 -29.53 -2.90
CA ILE A 311 -16.37 -30.57 -3.20
C ILE A 311 -15.36 -30.07 -4.23
N VAL A 312 -15.77 -29.32 -5.25
CA VAL A 312 -14.81 -28.80 -6.24
C VAL A 312 -13.90 -27.73 -5.65
N ASP A 313 -14.39 -26.87 -4.77
CA ASP A 313 -13.58 -25.88 -4.02
C ASP A 313 -12.52 -26.57 -3.15
N GLU A 314 -12.93 -27.57 -2.36
CA GLU A 314 -11.98 -28.37 -1.58
C GLU A 314 -11.01 -29.15 -2.47
N THR A 315 -11.45 -29.62 -3.65
CA THR A 315 -10.56 -30.29 -4.61
C THR A 315 -9.54 -29.32 -5.20
N ALA A 316 -9.93 -28.08 -5.55
CA ALA A 316 -9.03 -27.06 -6.08
C ALA A 316 -8.02 -26.60 -5.02
N LYS A 317 -8.45 -26.42 -3.75
CA LYS A 317 -7.55 -26.14 -2.61
C LYS A 317 -6.55 -27.26 -2.38
N ARG A 318 -7.01 -28.52 -2.39
CA ARG A 318 -6.12 -29.69 -2.28
C ARG A 318 -5.15 -29.77 -3.45
N ALA A 319 -5.59 -29.46 -4.67
CA ALA A 319 -4.69 -29.40 -5.82
C ALA A 319 -3.57 -28.36 -5.62
N CYS A 320 -3.88 -27.21 -5.00
CA CYS A 320 -2.89 -26.21 -4.60
C CYS A 320 -1.88 -26.73 -3.56
N GLN A 321 -2.28 -27.64 -2.67
CA GLN A 321 -1.47 -28.13 -1.56
C GLN A 321 -0.67 -29.40 -1.91
N ASP A 322 -1.29 -30.32 -2.65
CA ASP A 322 -0.79 -31.69 -2.80
C ASP A 322 -0.12 -31.95 -4.15
N LEU A 323 -0.47 -31.22 -5.21
CA LEU A 323 0.19 -31.40 -6.51
C LEU A 323 1.63 -30.91 -6.46
N ALA A 324 2.57 -31.79 -6.80
CA ALA A 324 4.01 -31.52 -6.73
C ALA A 324 4.44 -31.03 -5.33
N LYS A 325 4.00 -31.73 -4.28
CA LYS A 325 4.19 -31.36 -2.86
C LYS A 325 5.60 -30.86 -2.47
N PRO A 326 6.72 -31.46 -2.94
CA PRO A 326 8.04 -30.90 -2.65
C PRO A 326 8.21 -29.47 -3.15
N TRP A 327 7.81 -29.19 -4.39
CA TRP A 327 7.88 -27.85 -4.97
C TRP A 327 6.86 -26.90 -4.34
N GLN A 328 5.67 -27.38 -3.96
CA GLN A 328 4.71 -26.59 -3.20
C GLN A 328 5.28 -26.12 -1.86
N ALA A 329 6.01 -26.98 -1.15
CA ALA A 329 6.66 -26.62 0.11
C ALA A 329 7.76 -25.56 -0.11
N GLU A 330 8.51 -25.63 -1.21
CA GLU A 330 9.45 -24.58 -1.61
C GLU A 330 8.75 -23.25 -1.88
N LEU A 331 7.63 -23.24 -2.60
CA LEU A 331 6.84 -22.02 -2.84
C LEU A 331 6.32 -21.40 -1.54
N GLN A 332 5.91 -22.24 -0.57
CA GLN A 332 5.48 -21.79 0.75
C GLN A 332 6.65 -21.18 1.54
N ALA A 333 7.82 -21.82 1.53
CA ALA A 333 9.02 -21.30 2.18
C ALA A 333 9.45 -19.97 1.54
N PHE A 334 9.44 -19.91 0.20
CA PHE A 334 9.73 -18.69 -0.55
C PHE A 334 8.76 -17.55 -0.21
N HIS A 335 7.45 -17.83 -0.09
CA HIS A 335 6.48 -16.84 0.37
C HIS A 335 6.81 -16.33 1.77
N ASN A 336 7.06 -17.23 2.72
CA ASN A 336 7.34 -16.86 4.11
C ASN A 336 8.60 -16.00 4.21
N GLN A 337 9.65 -16.32 3.44
CA GLN A 337 10.87 -15.53 3.39
C GLN A 337 10.59 -14.11 2.85
N ILE A 338 9.88 -13.98 1.74
CA ILE A 338 9.56 -12.66 1.17
C ILE A 338 8.67 -11.84 2.11
N GLN A 339 7.73 -12.45 2.81
CA GLN A 339 6.93 -11.74 3.81
C GLN A 339 7.78 -11.27 4.99
N TYR A 340 8.67 -12.13 5.49
CA TYR A 340 9.62 -11.74 6.53
C TYR A 340 10.49 -10.54 6.10
N GLU A 341 11.05 -10.58 4.89
CA GLU A 341 11.85 -9.49 4.34
C GLU A 341 11.03 -8.20 4.14
N ARG A 342 9.73 -8.31 3.82
CA ARG A 342 8.81 -7.16 3.74
C ARG A 342 8.53 -6.55 5.10
N ASP A 343 8.22 -7.37 6.08
CA ASP A 343 7.94 -6.92 7.45
C ASP A 343 9.18 -6.25 8.03
N LEU A 344 10.36 -6.85 7.83
CA LEU A 344 11.64 -6.27 8.23
C LEU A 344 11.89 -4.92 7.54
N LEU A 345 11.72 -4.85 6.21
CA LEU A 345 11.93 -3.61 5.45
C LEU A 345 10.98 -2.50 5.94
N HIS A 346 9.73 -2.84 6.20
CA HIS A 346 8.75 -1.92 6.76
C HIS A 346 9.18 -1.41 8.13
N ASP A 347 9.63 -2.28 9.03
CA ASP A 347 10.14 -1.89 10.35
C ASP A 347 11.38 -0.99 10.25
N VAL A 348 12.29 -1.25 9.31
CA VAL A 348 13.45 -0.37 9.06
C VAL A 348 13.00 1.02 8.59
N TYR A 349 12.01 1.11 7.70
CA TYR A 349 11.49 2.42 7.27
C TYR A 349 10.76 3.15 8.40
N LEU A 350 10.02 2.45 9.26
CA LEU A 350 9.42 3.04 10.45
C LEU A 350 10.49 3.57 11.40
N LEU A 351 11.55 2.80 11.65
CA LEU A 351 12.71 3.26 12.43
C LEU A 351 13.30 4.56 11.85
N TYR A 352 13.50 4.63 10.53
CA TYR A 352 14.04 5.84 9.88
C TYR A 352 13.12 7.05 10.04
N LEU A 353 11.81 6.87 9.91
CA LEU A 353 10.84 7.94 10.12
C LEU A 353 10.87 8.43 11.56
N GLU A 354 10.85 7.51 12.53
CA GLU A 354 10.86 7.87 13.96
C GLU A 354 12.18 8.52 14.39
N LEU A 355 13.34 8.04 13.88
CA LEU A 355 14.64 8.68 14.13
C LEU A 355 14.69 10.09 13.52
N SER A 356 14.11 10.28 12.34
CA SER A 356 14.00 11.60 11.70
C SER A 356 13.14 12.56 12.54
N THR A 357 11.99 12.08 13.03
CA THR A 357 11.13 12.85 13.95
C THR A 357 11.86 13.19 15.25
N ALA A 358 12.52 12.20 15.87
CA ALA A 358 13.30 12.41 17.09
C ALA A 358 14.43 13.43 16.90
N ARG A 359 15.13 13.37 15.76
CA ARG A 359 16.15 14.34 15.37
C ARG A 359 15.56 15.74 15.21
N SER A 360 14.44 15.89 14.52
CA SER A 360 13.78 17.20 14.36
C SER A 360 13.37 17.81 15.71
N VAL A 361 12.86 16.98 16.63
CA VAL A 361 12.54 17.42 18.00
C VAL A 361 13.80 17.85 18.75
N ALA A 362 14.89 17.08 18.67
CA ALA A 362 16.15 17.42 19.30
C ALA A 362 16.75 18.73 18.74
N GLU A 363 16.72 18.92 17.41
CA GLU A 363 17.15 20.16 16.75
C GLU A 363 16.34 21.37 17.23
N LYS A 364 15.00 21.26 17.27
CA LYS A 364 14.12 22.32 17.82
C LYS A 364 14.42 22.62 19.29
N GLN A 365 14.79 21.62 20.09
CA GLN A 365 15.16 21.81 21.50
C GLN A 365 16.53 22.48 21.65
N LEU A 366 17.51 22.10 20.83
CA LEU A 366 18.83 22.73 20.77
C LEU A 366 18.71 24.21 20.38
N THR A 367 17.97 24.53 19.32
CA THR A 367 17.76 25.93 18.90
C THR A 367 17.10 26.75 20.00
N ARG A 368 16.12 26.19 20.73
CA ARG A 368 15.49 26.86 21.87
C ARG A 368 16.46 27.09 23.04
N GLN A 369 17.32 26.10 23.33
CA GLN A 369 18.34 26.25 24.37
C GLN A 369 19.37 27.31 23.96
N GLU A 370 19.89 27.27 22.75
CA GLU A 370 20.81 28.28 22.21
C GLU A 370 20.17 29.68 22.23
N ASP A 371 18.89 29.79 21.89
CA ASP A 371 18.17 31.06 21.92
C ASP A 371 18.00 31.66 23.32
N THR A 372 17.90 30.81 24.34
CA THR A 372 17.68 31.22 25.74
C THR A 372 18.95 31.32 26.57
N THR A 373 20.03 30.65 26.18
CA THR A 373 21.30 30.63 26.94
C THR A 373 22.35 31.57 26.40
N LEU A 374 22.33 31.92 25.11
CA LEU A 374 23.26 32.91 24.56
C LEU A 374 22.73 34.33 24.83
N PRO A 375 23.45 35.18 25.58
CA PRO A 375 23.08 36.58 25.72
C PRO A 375 22.95 37.21 24.32
N PRO A 376 22.03 38.18 24.10
CA PRO A 376 21.86 38.83 22.80
C PRO A 376 23.15 39.39 22.20
N ALA A 377 24.11 39.77 23.04
CA ALA A 377 25.44 40.26 22.64
C ALA A 377 26.37 39.17 22.06
N ALA A 378 26.09 37.88 22.29
CA ALA A 378 26.88 36.74 21.81
C ALA A 378 26.33 36.15 20.50
N LYS A 379 25.12 36.53 20.06
CA LYS A 379 24.58 36.12 18.76
C LYS A 379 25.25 36.94 17.67
N VAL A 380 26.13 36.31 16.89
CA VAL A 380 26.70 36.91 15.68
C VAL A 380 25.55 37.05 14.67
N PRO A 381 25.26 38.25 14.15
CA PRO A 381 24.20 38.42 13.15
C PRO A 381 24.41 37.53 11.92
N ASP A 382 23.34 37.00 11.34
CA ASP A 382 23.40 36.09 10.18
C ASP A 382 24.25 36.66 9.03
N ASP A 383 24.13 37.97 8.76
CA ASP A 383 24.92 38.65 7.73
C ASP A 383 26.44 38.56 7.99
N LYS A 384 26.86 38.60 9.27
CA LYS A 384 28.27 38.42 9.64
C LYS A 384 28.71 36.97 9.50
N ILE A 385 27.85 36.01 9.80
CA ILE A 385 28.15 34.58 9.60
C ILE A 385 28.30 34.29 8.11
N MET A 386 27.36 34.77 7.29
CA MET A 386 27.38 34.60 5.83
C MET A 386 28.60 35.30 5.22
N LEU A 387 28.92 36.51 5.67
CA LEU A 387 30.12 37.24 5.22
C LEU A 387 31.42 36.54 5.66
N ALA A 388 31.45 35.99 6.88
CA ALA A 388 32.58 35.23 7.39
C ALA A 388 32.78 33.94 6.58
N VAL A 389 31.72 33.18 6.32
CA VAL A 389 31.75 31.98 5.47
C VAL A 389 32.17 32.32 4.03
N ALA A 390 31.61 33.39 3.45
CA ALA A 390 31.91 33.79 2.08
C ALA A 390 33.36 34.25 1.89
N ASN A 391 33.96 34.87 2.90
CA ASN A 391 35.34 35.36 2.85
C ASN A 391 36.34 34.41 3.53
N TRP A 392 35.87 33.27 4.04
CA TRP A 392 36.72 32.34 4.76
C TRP A 392 37.74 31.70 3.81
N GLN A 393 39.02 31.93 4.11
CA GLN A 393 40.14 31.30 3.44
C GLN A 393 40.97 30.57 4.49
N PRO A 394 40.77 29.26 4.67
CA PRO A 394 41.56 28.50 5.62
C PRO A 394 43.03 28.44 5.20
N ASP A 395 43.93 28.68 6.16
CA ASP A 395 45.38 28.70 5.95
C ASP A 395 45.96 27.30 5.78
N ASP A 396 45.36 26.31 6.46
CA ASP A 396 45.84 24.92 6.44
C ASP A 396 44.75 24.00 5.89
N VAL A 397 44.95 23.59 4.65
CA VAL A 397 43.99 22.82 3.87
C VAL A 397 44.59 21.53 3.36
N PHE A 398 43.93 20.42 3.68
CA PHE A 398 44.13 19.15 3.04
C PHE A 398 43.27 19.07 1.76
N ALA A 399 43.93 19.06 0.60
CA ALA A 399 43.28 18.74 -0.66
C ALA A 399 43.28 17.22 -0.85
N MET A 400 42.16 16.68 -1.32
CA MET A 400 42.11 15.27 -1.70
C MET A 400 43.14 15.01 -2.79
N GLN A 401 44.08 14.10 -2.54
CA GLN A 401 44.98 13.64 -3.58
C GLN A 401 44.28 12.61 -4.44
N LYS A 402 44.29 12.85 -5.75
CA LYS A 402 43.83 11.87 -6.72
C LYS A 402 44.56 10.55 -6.52
N PRO A 403 43.83 9.42 -6.47
CA PRO A 403 44.44 8.10 -6.41
C PRO A 403 45.47 7.94 -7.54
N ALA A 404 46.64 7.37 -7.23
CA ALA A 404 47.71 7.17 -8.21
C ALA A 404 47.25 6.35 -9.42
N THR A 405 46.27 5.46 -9.21
CA THR A 405 45.63 4.68 -10.27
C THR A 405 44.10 4.84 -10.21
N MET A 406 43.49 4.94 -11.38
CA MET A 406 42.03 5.10 -11.57
C MET A 406 41.41 3.81 -12.12
N GLU A 407 42.00 2.66 -11.80
CA GLU A 407 41.60 1.34 -12.32
C GLU A 407 40.18 0.93 -11.92
N TRP A 408 39.61 1.57 -10.89
CA TRP A 408 38.24 1.35 -10.45
C TRP A 408 37.18 2.06 -11.31
N THR A 409 37.57 3.06 -12.12
CA THR A 409 36.61 3.86 -12.90
C THR A 409 35.74 3.07 -13.88
N PRO A 410 36.18 1.95 -14.51
CA PRO A 410 35.31 1.13 -15.36
C PRO A 410 34.23 0.37 -14.57
N PHE A 411 34.41 0.20 -13.26
CA PHE A 411 33.49 -0.50 -12.37
C PHE A 411 32.49 0.45 -11.69
N PHE A 412 32.59 1.75 -11.94
CA PHE A 412 31.68 2.74 -11.37
C PHE A 412 30.29 2.61 -12.02
N SER A 413 29.26 2.43 -11.20
CA SER A 413 27.90 2.09 -11.67
C SER A 413 27.24 3.13 -12.59
N TRP A 414 27.79 4.34 -12.64
CA TRP A 414 27.32 5.44 -13.49
C TRP A 414 28.29 5.78 -14.64
N GLY A 415 29.26 4.91 -14.91
CA GLY A 415 30.23 5.04 -15.99
C GLY A 415 31.52 5.78 -15.63
N SER A 416 32.58 5.50 -16.39
CA SER A 416 33.93 6.03 -16.16
C SER A 416 34.00 7.56 -16.28
N ASP A 417 33.25 8.14 -17.22
CA ASP A 417 33.27 9.59 -17.44
C ASP A 417 32.71 10.36 -16.24
N LEU A 418 31.64 9.86 -15.63
CA LEU A 418 31.10 10.48 -14.42
C LEU A 418 32.04 10.27 -13.24
N ALA A 419 32.64 9.09 -13.10
CA ALA A 419 33.66 8.83 -12.08
C ALA A 419 34.81 9.84 -12.18
N MET A 420 35.32 10.09 -13.38
CA MET A 420 36.40 11.06 -13.63
C MET A 420 35.98 12.49 -13.29
N LYS A 421 34.74 12.89 -13.63
CA LYS A 421 34.20 14.22 -13.27
C LYS A 421 34.03 14.37 -11.76
N ILE A 422 33.59 13.32 -11.05
CA ILE A 422 33.47 13.32 -9.60
C ILE A 422 34.84 13.47 -8.95
N VAL A 423 35.86 12.73 -9.41
CA VAL A 423 37.21 12.88 -8.87
C VAL A 423 37.76 14.28 -9.16
N ALA A 424 37.58 14.81 -10.37
CA ALA A 424 38.00 16.17 -10.71
C ALA A 424 37.27 17.25 -9.88
N TRP A 425 36.01 17.01 -9.50
CA TRP A 425 35.28 17.86 -8.58
C TRP A 425 35.81 17.72 -7.14
N MET A 426 36.06 16.50 -6.67
CA MET A 426 36.63 16.24 -5.35
C MET A 426 38.03 16.82 -5.18
N GLU A 427 38.85 16.84 -6.23
CA GLU A 427 40.18 17.50 -6.25
C GLU A 427 40.08 19.02 -6.02
N GLN A 428 38.92 19.64 -6.30
CA GLN A 428 38.68 21.06 -6.05
C GLN A 428 38.27 21.34 -4.59
N ILE A 429 37.86 20.30 -3.85
CA ILE A 429 37.45 20.43 -2.45
C ILE A 429 38.71 20.50 -1.58
N ARG A 430 38.78 21.56 -0.79
CA ARG A 430 39.82 21.78 0.21
C ARG A 430 39.21 21.62 1.59
N TRP A 431 39.71 20.66 2.36
CA TRP A 431 39.26 20.40 3.72
C TRP A 431 40.20 21.11 4.69
N VAL A 432 39.66 21.77 5.70
CA VAL A 432 40.47 22.33 6.78
C VAL A 432 41.09 21.24 7.64
N SER A 433 42.31 21.46 8.10
CA SER A 433 42.84 20.73 9.25
C SER A 433 42.08 21.10 10.53
N GLU A 434 42.08 20.22 11.53
CA GLU A 434 41.25 20.38 12.74
C GLU A 434 41.40 21.77 13.38
N GLY A 435 40.27 22.44 13.63
CA GLY A 435 40.18 23.64 14.47
C GLY A 435 40.01 24.97 13.73
N GLN A 436 40.14 25.02 12.40
CA GLN A 436 39.87 26.25 11.64
C GLN A 436 38.37 26.39 11.32
N GLY A 437 37.80 27.58 11.55
CA GLY A 437 36.42 27.91 11.22
C GLY A 437 36.28 29.34 10.71
N PRO A 438 35.21 29.65 9.95
CA PRO A 438 34.98 30.98 9.36
C PRO A 438 34.77 32.06 10.42
N LEU A 439 34.25 31.68 11.58
CA LEU A 439 34.22 32.51 12.76
C LEU A 439 35.44 32.11 13.56
N GLU A 440 36.50 32.94 13.54
CA GLU A 440 37.58 32.80 14.51
C GLU A 440 36.92 32.63 15.87
N LYS A 441 37.16 31.48 16.53
CA LYS A 441 37.00 31.46 17.98
C LYS A 441 37.97 32.54 18.41
N VAL A 442 37.44 33.71 18.75
CA VAL A 442 38.16 34.66 19.57
C VAL A 442 38.41 33.86 20.82
N GLU A 443 39.55 33.17 20.87
CA GLU A 443 40.17 32.77 22.11
C GLU A 443 40.30 34.09 22.82
N ASN A 444 39.27 34.43 23.60
CA ASN A 444 39.35 35.46 24.59
C ASN A 444 40.46 34.97 25.50
N ASN A 445 41.68 35.41 25.16
CA ASN A 445 42.88 35.36 25.96
C ASN A 445 42.45 35.40 27.42
N GLU A 446 42.83 34.35 28.15
CA GLU A 446 43.09 34.14 29.58
C GLU A 446 42.58 35.13 30.66
N ALA A 447 42.20 36.36 30.33
CA ALA A 447 41.70 37.41 31.23
C ALA A 447 40.35 37.10 31.90
N HIS A 448 39.46 36.27 31.32
CA HIS A 448 38.17 35.99 31.95
C HIS A 448 38.21 34.84 32.99
N LEU A 449 39.30 34.07 33.03
CA LEU A 449 39.52 32.99 34.01
C LEU A 449 40.13 33.50 35.34
N GLU A 450 40.67 34.72 35.38
CA GLU A 450 41.12 35.35 36.63
C GLU A 450 39.96 36.00 37.40
N ASP A 451 38.97 36.58 36.73
CA ASP A 451 37.79 37.18 37.39
C ASP A 451 36.82 36.14 38.00
N MET A 452 36.86 34.88 37.52
CA MET A 452 36.09 33.79 38.14
C MET A 452 36.77 33.18 39.38
N LYS A 453 38.03 33.51 39.66
CA LYS A 453 38.75 33.06 40.87
C LYS A 453 38.63 34.04 42.05
N LEU A 454 38.06 35.23 41.87
CA LEU A 454 37.98 36.27 42.90
C LEU A 454 36.61 36.40 43.61
N SER A 455 35.64 35.53 43.34
CA SER A 455 34.29 35.59 43.97
C SER A 455 33.93 34.41 44.88
N GLN A 456 34.91 33.64 45.38
CA GLN A 456 34.67 32.70 46.47
C GLN A 456 35.23 33.21 47.80
N SER A 457 34.44 34.06 48.49
CA SER A 457 34.54 34.22 49.93
C SER A 457 33.16 34.19 50.57
N GLU A 458 33.00 33.20 51.45
CA GLU A 458 32.29 33.22 52.73
C GLU A 458 30.80 33.59 52.80
N ASN A 459 30.03 32.55 53.18
CA ASN A 459 28.85 32.59 54.02
C ASN A 459 27.59 33.28 53.47
N GLY A 460 26.67 32.45 52.94
CA GLY A 460 25.26 32.82 52.87
C GLY A 460 24.48 32.06 51.81
N ILE A 461 23.88 30.94 52.21
CA ILE A 461 22.87 30.23 51.43
C ILE A 461 21.76 31.22 51.07
N THR A 462 21.71 31.65 49.82
CA THR A 462 20.52 32.26 49.22
C THR A 462 20.06 31.32 48.13
N LYS A 463 19.09 30.44 48.46
CA LYS A 463 18.38 29.64 47.47
C LYS A 463 17.58 30.60 46.58
N VAL A 464 18.12 30.92 45.40
CA VAL A 464 17.35 31.52 44.32
C VAL A 464 16.53 30.39 43.70
N TYR A 465 15.22 30.38 43.97
CA TYR A 465 14.30 29.50 43.26
C TYR A 465 14.19 29.98 41.81
N PRO A 466 14.36 29.11 40.80
CA PRO A 466 13.99 29.48 39.44
C PRO A 466 12.48 29.73 39.39
N PRO A 467 11.98 30.56 38.45
CA PRO A 467 10.54 30.73 38.27
C PRO A 467 9.92 29.35 38.00
N LYS A 468 8.82 29.04 38.68
CA LYS A 468 8.00 27.86 38.38
C LYS A 468 7.44 28.02 36.97
N TRP A 469 8.09 27.41 35.98
CA TRP A 469 7.53 27.29 34.63
C TRP A 469 6.53 26.13 34.62
N ARG A 470 5.29 26.43 34.26
CA ARG A 470 4.26 25.42 33.97
C ARG A 470 4.71 24.65 32.72
N SER A 471 4.91 23.35 32.86
CA SER A 471 5.10 22.47 31.70
C SER A 471 3.77 22.36 30.95
N PHE A 472 3.68 22.94 29.76
CA PHE A 472 2.55 22.68 28.88
C PHE A 472 2.78 21.33 28.19
N LYS A 473 1.84 20.40 28.37
CA LYS A 473 1.74 19.21 27.53
C LYS A 473 0.99 19.62 26.27
N GLY A 474 1.61 19.41 25.13
CA GLY A 474 0.98 19.59 23.84
C GLY A 474 1.43 18.48 22.91
N TYR A 475 0.53 18.09 22.02
CA TYR A 475 0.82 17.16 20.94
C TYR A 475 0.79 17.98 19.65
N ALA A 476 1.84 17.87 18.85
CA ALA A 476 1.87 18.44 17.51
C ALA A 476 1.80 17.29 16.53
N VAL A 477 0.86 17.36 15.59
CA VAL A 477 0.81 16.44 14.46
C VAL A 477 1.25 17.24 13.25
N ASP A 478 2.43 16.90 12.75
CA ASP A 478 3.00 17.50 11.55
C ASP A 478 2.54 16.68 10.34
N PHE A 479 1.90 17.33 9.37
CA PHE A 479 1.69 16.75 8.05
C PHE A 479 2.14 17.76 7.00
N SER A 480 2.94 17.28 6.05
CA SER A 480 3.47 18.10 4.97
C SER A 480 3.25 17.44 3.62
N LEU A 481 2.83 18.25 2.65
CA LEU A 481 2.88 17.95 1.22
C LEU A 481 3.95 18.86 0.60
N GLY A 482 5.21 18.65 1.02
CA GLY A 482 6.37 19.39 0.51
C GLY A 482 6.86 20.55 1.41
N LYS A 483 7.98 21.16 1.01
CA LYS A 483 8.72 22.16 1.82
C LYS A 483 8.04 23.53 1.91
N ALA A 484 7.10 23.84 1.01
CA ALA A 484 6.44 25.14 0.94
C ALA A 484 5.08 25.20 1.64
N LEU A 485 4.48 24.07 2.01
CA LEU A 485 3.22 24.01 2.75
C LEU A 485 3.45 23.33 4.10
N HIS A 486 3.84 24.15 5.08
CA HIS A 486 3.99 23.72 6.47
C HIS A 486 2.74 24.10 7.24
N GLN A 487 1.88 23.13 7.53
CA GLN A 487 0.79 23.32 8.49
C GLN A 487 1.09 22.52 9.75
N THR A 488 1.30 23.25 10.84
CA THR A 488 1.48 22.67 12.17
C THR A 488 0.14 22.72 12.88
N LEU A 489 -0.50 21.57 13.08
CA LEU A 489 -1.64 21.49 13.99
C LEU A 489 -1.11 21.29 15.40
N THR A 490 -1.08 22.38 16.17
CA THR A 490 -0.61 22.36 17.56
C THR A 490 -1.81 22.24 18.49
N PHE A 491 -1.90 21.12 19.21
CA PHE A 491 -2.85 21.00 20.31
C PHE A 491 -2.16 21.47 21.59
N VAL A 492 -2.51 22.66 22.05
CA VAL A 492 -2.05 23.21 23.32
C VAL A 492 -3.16 22.97 24.34
N GLU A 493 -2.88 22.23 25.42
CA GLU A 493 -3.75 22.27 26.60
C GLU A 493 -3.64 23.65 27.23
N ASP A 494 -4.55 24.54 26.84
CA ASP A 494 -4.73 25.82 27.49
C ASP A 494 -5.53 25.62 28.79
N GLY A 495 -4.89 25.93 29.92
CA GLY A 495 -5.45 25.70 31.27
C GLY A 495 -6.65 26.58 31.59
N ASP A 496 -6.99 27.54 30.72
CA ASP A 496 -8.16 28.40 30.84
C ASP A 496 -9.34 27.93 29.95
N VAL A 497 -9.19 26.84 29.20
CA VAL A 497 -10.31 26.23 28.48
C VAL A 497 -11.06 25.30 29.44
N PRO A 498 -12.36 25.54 29.71
CA PRO A 498 -13.14 24.70 30.60
C PRO A 498 -13.07 23.23 30.15
N THR A 499 -13.00 22.34 31.13
CA THR A 499 -12.98 20.88 30.97
C THR A 499 -14.03 20.47 29.91
N PRO A 500 -13.74 19.55 28.97
CA PRO A 500 -14.62 19.31 27.83
C PRO A 500 -15.99 18.81 28.30
N GLY A 501 -16.97 19.70 28.21
CA GLY A 501 -18.31 19.30 27.82
C GLY A 501 -18.28 19.01 26.32
N GLU A 502 -18.49 17.74 25.95
CA GLU A 502 -19.19 17.32 24.72
C GLU A 502 -18.63 17.72 23.33
N LYS A 503 -17.40 18.23 23.18
CA LYS A 503 -16.86 18.53 21.84
C LYS A 503 -15.98 17.39 21.32
N LEU A 504 -16.56 16.55 20.46
CA LEU A 504 -15.85 15.57 19.63
C LEU A 504 -14.81 16.26 18.74
N ALA A 505 -13.73 15.53 18.42
CA ALA A 505 -12.79 15.96 17.38
C ALA A 505 -13.55 16.15 16.05
N GLU A 506 -13.21 17.20 15.30
CA GLU A 506 -13.95 17.61 14.10
C GLU A 506 -13.03 17.66 12.87
N VAL A 507 -13.48 17.09 11.76
CA VAL A 507 -12.85 17.18 10.43
C VAL A 507 -13.77 17.94 9.50
N CYS A 508 -13.27 19.03 8.92
CA CYS A 508 -13.99 19.81 7.90
C CYS A 508 -13.62 19.34 6.49
N LEU A 509 -14.63 19.05 5.69
CA LEU A 509 -14.55 18.61 4.30
C LEU A 509 -15.26 19.64 3.40
N TYR A 510 -14.68 19.92 2.24
CA TYR A 510 -15.17 20.95 1.32
C TYR A 510 -15.60 20.29 0.00
N VAL A 511 -16.86 20.45 -0.39
CA VAL A 511 -17.39 19.88 -1.64
C VAL A 511 -17.45 20.94 -2.74
N VAL A 512 -17.25 20.52 -3.99
CA VAL A 512 -17.09 21.43 -5.13
C VAL A 512 -18.39 22.11 -5.59
N SER A 513 -19.55 21.68 -5.14
CA SER A 513 -20.84 22.30 -5.47
C SER A 513 -21.95 21.91 -4.50
N MET A 514 -23.04 22.70 -4.49
CA MET A 514 -24.27 22.38 -3.77
C MET A 514 -24.89 21.03 -4.19
N GLU A 515 -24.79 20.64 -5.46
CA GLU A 515 -25.27 19.34 -5.96
C GLU A 515 -24.50 18.17 -5.33
N LYS A 516 -23.18 18.34 -5.14
CA LYS A 516 -22.35 17.36 -4.44
C LYS A 516 -22.64 17.34 -2.94
N LEU A 517 -22.91 18.49 -2.31
CA LEU A 517 -23.38 18.55 -0.92
C LEU A 517 -24.70 17.77 -0.77
N LYS A 518 -25.63 17.95 -1.71
CA LYS A 518 -26.92 17.23 -1.75
C LYS A 518 -26.74 15.72 -1.89
N THR A 519 -25.92 15.30 -2.85
CA THR A 519 -25.64 13.88 -3.06
C THR A 519 -25.01 13.23 -1.81
N ALA A 520 -24.10 13.95 -1.13
CA ALA A 520 -23.49 13.47 0.10
C ALA A 520 -24.51 13.40 1.25
N TYR A 521 -25.35 14.44 1.40
CA TYR A 521 -26.42 14.46 2.38
C TYR A 521 -27.41 13.30 2.17
N GLU A 522 -27.89 13.07 0.95
CA GLU A 522 -28.84 11.99 0.63
C GLU A 522 -28.26 10.63 1.02
N LYS A 523 -27.00 10.35 0.66
CA LYS A 523 -26.33 9.10 1.05
C LYS A 523 -26.16 8.95 2.56
N CYS A 524 -25.76 10.00 3.26
CA CYS A 524 -25.59 9.96 4.71
C CYS A 524 -26.95 9.88 5.44
N SER A 525 -28.00 10.48 4.88
CA SER A 525 -29.38 10.41 5.38
C SER A 525 -29.98 9.01 5.18
N GLU A 526 -29.81 8.40 3.99
CA GLU A 526 -30.18 7.01 3.72
C GLU A 526 -29.50 6.02 4.67
N ALA A 527 -28.26 6.31 5.09
CA ALA A 527 -27.51 5.54 6.07
C ALA A 527 -27.87 5.86 7.53
N GLY A 528 -28.78 6.81 7.79
CA GLY A 528 -29.16 7.22 9.15
C GLY A 528 -28.06 7.92 9.94
N LEU A 529 -27.13 8.60 9.25
CA LEU A 529 -25.97 9.28 9.86
C LEU A 529 -26.22 10.77 10.14
N VAL A 530 -27.22 11.38 9.51
CA VAL A 530 -27.49 12.83 9.58
C VAL A 530 -28.82 13.07 10.28
N GLU A 531 -28.82 13.97 11.27
CA GLU A 531 -30.03 14.38 12.00
C GLU A 531 -30.69 15.63 11.39
N ALA A 532 -29.91 16.47 10.70
CA ALA A 532 -30.40 17.67 10.04
C ALA A 532 -31.27 17.31 8.82
N THR A 533 -32.26 18.16 8.54
CA THR A 533 -33.08 18.10 7.33
C THR A 533 -32.37 18.75 6.15
N TRP A 534 -32.74 18.39 4.92
CA TRP A 534 -32.12 18.99 3.72
C TRP A 534 -32.31 20.51 3.68
N GLU A 535 -33.46 21.01 4.14
CA GLU A 535 -33.76 22.44 4.21
C GLU A 535 -32.78 23.17 5.15
N GLU A 536 -32.43 22.58 6.29
CA GLU A 536 -31.42 23.13 7.21
C GLU A 536 -30.03 23.14 6.57
N VAL A 537 -29.66 22.06 5.88
CA VAL A 537 -28.37 21.92 5.19
C VAL A 537 -28.24 22.91 4.02
N GLU A 538 -29.33 23.12 3.28
CA GLU A 538 -29.37 24.06 2.17
C GLU A 538 -29.24 25.52 2.67
N ASN A 539 -29.87 25.84 3.81
CA ASN A 539 -29.79 27.16 4.43
C ASN A 539 -28.42 27.42 5.07
N SER A 540 -27.86 26.44 5.77
CA SER A 540 -26.55 26.56 6.43
C SER A 540 -25.38 26.45 5.43
N ARG A 541 -25.59 25.83 4.26
CA ARG A 541 -24.55 25.41 3.31
C ARG A 541 -23.55 24.41 3.91
N GLU A 542 -23.95 23.72 4.97
CA GLU A 542 -23.14 22.69 5.63
C GLU A 542 -23.98 21.65 6.37
N PHE A 543 -23.45 20.44 6.54
CA PHE A 543 -24.03 19.47 7.47
C PHE A 543 -22.94 18.72 8.22
N SER A 544 -23.30 18.22 9.39
CA SER A 544 -22.40 17.44 10.22
C SER A 544 -22.98 16.06 10.48
N PHE A 545 -22.12 15.05 10.56
CA PHE A 545 -22.46 13.75 11.12
C PHE A 545 -21.33 13.32 12.05
N SER A 546 -21.68 12.59 13.11
CA SER A 546 -20.70 12.07 14.06
C SER A 546 -20.87 10.56 14.06
N ARG A 547 -19.86 9.83 13.55
CA ARG A 547 -19.68 8.35 13.55
C ARG A 547 -18.85 7.90 12.35
N CYS A 548 -17.87 7.05 12.60
CA CYS A 548 -17.23 6.21 11.59
C CYS A 548 -17.65 4.76 11.84
N PRO A 549 -18.65 4.22 11.11
CA PRO A 549 -19.02 2.82 11.21
C PRO A 549 -18.04 1.92 10.44
N ASP A 550 -17.70 0.77 11.00
CA ASP A 550 -17.01 -0.29 10.28
C ASP A 550 -17.95 -0.83 9.18
N PRO A 551 -17.51 -0.91 7.91
CA PRO A 551 -18.37 -1.33 6.81
C PRO A 551 -18.85 -2.78 6.93
N THR A 552 -18.17 -3.61 7.70
CA THR A 552 -18.42 -5.05 7.83
C THR A 552 -19.51 -5.35 8.85
N ASP A 553 -19.43 -4.75 10.03
CA ASP A 553 -20.33 -5.04 11.16
C ASP A 553 -21.16 -3.84 11.63
N GLN A 554 -21.01 -2.69 10.97
CA GLN A 554 -21.70 -1.42 11.25
C GLN A 554 -21.44 -0.87 12.67
N LYS A 555 -20.43 -1.39 13.37
CA LYS A 555 -20.04 -0.91 14.69
C LYS A 555 -19.30 0.42 14.56
N ILE A 556 -19.62 1.37 15.42
CA ILE A 556 -18.92 2.65 15.48
C ILE A 556 -17.50 2.41 16.00
N VAL A 557 -16.51 2.58 15.13
CA VAL A 557 -15.09 2.41 15.46
C VAL A 557 -14.44 3.70 15.95
N LEU A 558 -15.00 4.86 15.57
CA LEU A 558 -14.51 6.16 16.00
C LEU A 558 -15.65 7.21 16.10
N GLU A 559 -15.71 7.91 17.23
CA GLU A 559 -16.56 9.08 17.44
C GLU A 559 -15.83 10.33 16.92
N LEU A 560 -15.96 10.55 15.61
CA LEU A 560 -15.39 11.70 14.90
C LEU A 560 -16.50 12.49 14.22
N ARG A 561 -16.53 13.82 14.43
CA ARG A 561 -17.48 14.70 13.76
C ARG A 561 -16.94 15.11 12.40
N HIS A 562 -17.65 14.79 11.34
CA HIS A 562 -17.36 15.24 10.00
C HIS A 562 -18.29 16.40 9.66
N ARG A 563 -17.74 17.53 9.20
CA ARG A 563 -18.50 18.70 8.75
C ARG A 563 -18.25 18.93 7.27
N LEU A 564 -19.28 18.83 6.43
CA LEU A 564 -19.17 19.06 4.99
C LEU A 564 -19.71 20.45 4.66
N ARG A 565 -18.97 21.23 3.88
CA ARG A 565 -19.31 22.62 3.48
C ARG A 565 -19.32 22.77 1.97
N ALA A 566 -20.30 23.50 1.45
CA ALA A 566 -20.33 23.92 0.04
C ALA A 566 -19.58 25.25 -0.19
N PRO A 567 -19.26 25.60 -1.45
CA PRO A 567 -18.51 26.81 -1.80
C PRO A 567 -19.13 28.13 -1.30
N GLU A 568 -20.45 28.13 -1.11
CA GLU A 568 -21.23 29.27 -0.65
C GLU A 568 -21.20 29.45 0.89
N HIS A 569 -20.56 28.54 1.63
CA HIS A 569 -20.43 28.65 3.08
C HIS A 569 -19.50 29.82 3.49
N LYS A 570 -19.87 30.56 4.54
CA LYS A 570 -19.13 31.75 5.01
C LYS A 570 -17.68 31.47 5.45
N GLU A 571 -17.40 30.23 5.86
CA GLU A 571 -16.06 29.75 6.28
C GLU A 571 -15.37 28.92 5.18
N TRP A 572 -15.76 29.08 3.91
CA TRP A 572 -15.10 28.45 2.79
C TRP A 572 -13.70 29.04 2.58
N PRO A 573 -12.61 28.27 2.73
CA PRO A 573 -11.25 28.79 2.73
C PRO A 573 -10.65 28.91 1.33
N LEU A 574 -11.30 28.34 0.30
CA LEU A 574 -10.75 28.28 -1.06
C LEU A 574 -11.20 29.48 -1.91
N PRO A 575 -10.42 29.90 -2.91
CA PRO A 575 -10.79 30.99 -3.81
C PRO A 575 -12.13 30.73 -4.51
N LYS A 576 -12.92 31.79 -4.74
CA LYS A 576 -14.22 31.72 -5.44
C LYS A 576 -14.09 31.32 -6.91
N ASP A 577 -12.88 31.41 -7.45
CA ASP A 577 -12.59 31.29 -8.89
C ASP A 577 -12.03 29.91 -9.26
N LEU A 578 -12.17 28.91 -8.38
CA LEU A 578 -11.82 27.52 -8.69
C LEU A 578 -12.64 27.08 -9.93
N PRO A 579 -11.99 26.70 -11.04
CA PRO A 579 -12.66 26.52 -12.32
C PRO A 579 -13.72 25.41 -12.24
N SER A 580 -14.99 25.81 -12.28
CA SER A 580 -16.13 24.92 -12.45
C SER A 580 -16.35 24.62 -13.93
N ARG A 581 -15.61 23.68 -14.55
CA ARG A 581 -16.04 22.86 -15.72
C ARG A 581 -14.92 22.07 -16.40
N ALA A 582 -15.20 20.79 -16.62
CA ALA A 582 -15.13 20.19 -17.96
C ALA A 582 -16.53 19.64 -18.31
N VAL A 583 -17.31 20.42 -19.07
CA VAL A 583 -18.54 19.98 -19.74
C VAL A 583 -18.20 19.97 -21.22
N PHE A 584 -18.12 18.79 -21.84
CA PHE A 584 -18.15 18.68 -23.29
C PHE A 584 -19.60 18.55 -23.77
N SER A 585 -19.98 19.47 -24.66
CA SER A 585 -21.23 19.47 -25.40
C SER A 585 -21.29 18.28 -26.36
N SER A 586 -22.38 17.52 -26.31
CA SER A 586 -22.79 16.66 -27.40
C SER A 586 -23.29 17.50 -28.58
N ALA A 587 -22.68 17.36 -29.75
CA ALA A 587 -23.26 17.77 -31.02
C ALA A 587 -22.85 16.76 -32.11
N SER A 588 -23.90 16.18 -32.74
CA SER A 588 -23.99 15.46 -34.02
C SER A 588 -22.87 14.53 -34.46
#